data_AF-A4UNS1-F1
#
_entry.id   AF-A4UNS1-F1
#
_cell.length_a   1.000
_cell.length_b   1.000
_cell.length_c   1.000
_cell.angle_alpha   90.00
_cell.angle_beta   90.00
_cell.angle_gamma   90.00
#
_symmetry.space_group_name_H-M   'P 1'
#
loop_
_entity.id
_entity.type
_entity.pdbx_description
1 polymer ?
#
loop_
_entity_poly.entity_id
_entity_poly.type
_entity_poly.pdbx_seq_one_letter_code
_entity_poly.pdbx_strand_id
1 'polypeptide(L)'
;ALHGTLAVENAFNNAGREVEYRQLPRVTFTSPALGAVGMTDKEVNEAGIRCECRVLPLEYVPRALVNRDTRGFIKIVADNSTGRIVGITAVGKEAGDLAAAGVYILEAGMTVEQVANLW
;
A
#
# COMPACT_ATOMS: atom_id res chain seq x y z
N ALA A 1 -0.72 1.40 -18.91
CA ALA A 1 -1.64 1.05 -20.02
C ALA A 1 -3.13 1.22 -19.66
N LEU A 2 -3.53 1.24 -18.38
CA LEU A 2 -4.94 1.27 -17.94
C LEU A 2 -5.81 2.32 -18.62
N HIS A 3 -5.39 3.60 -18.64
CA HIS A 3 -6.21 4.68 -19.20
C HIS A 3 -6.44 4.53 -20.71
N GLY A 4 -5.44 4.04 -21.45
CA GLY A 4 -5.56 3.85 -22.89
C GLY A 4 -6.62 2.79 -23.23
N THR A 5 -6.56 1.64 -22.57
CA THR A 5 -7.56 0.58 -22.74
C THR A 5 -8.95 1.07 -22.32
N LEU A 6 -9.08 1.74 -21.17
CA LEU A 6 -10.36 2.26 -20.70
C LEU A 6 -10.97 3.29 -21.67
N ALA A 7 -10.16 4.19 -22.22
CA ALA A 7 -10.63 5.17 -23.19
C ALA A 7 -11.19 4.50 -24.47
N VAL A 8 -10.50 3.48 -24.99
CA VAL A 8 -10.96 2.71 -26.17
C VAL A 8 -12.26 1.95 -25.86
N GLU A 9 -12.33 1.25 -24.73
CA GLU A 9 -13.51 0.50 -24.32
C GLU A 9 -14.74 1.41 -24.14
N ASN A 10 -14.57 2.57 -23.52
CA ASN A 10 -15.67 3.50 -23.34
C ASN A 10 -16.11 4.14 -24.66
N ALA A 11 -15.15 4.49 -25.55
CA ALA A 11 -15.45 5.12 -26.83
C ALA A 11 -16.14 4.18 -27.83
N PHE A 12 -15.72 2.91 -27.89
CA PHE A 12 -16.18 1.96 -28.93
C PHE A 12 -17.19 0.93 -28.42
N ASN A 13 -17.14 0.56 -27.14
CA ASN A 13 -18.00 -0.48 -26.57
C ASN A 13 -19.04 0.06 -25.58
N ASN A 14 -19.09 1.39 -25.38
CA ASN A 14 -19.97 2.05 -24.40
C ASN A 14 -19.87 1.40 -23.00
N ALA A 15 -18.66 0.96 -22.64
CA ALA A 15 -18.44 0.08 -21.49
C ALA A 15 -18.67 0.74 -20.12
N GLY A 16 -18.74 2.08 -20.06
CA GLY A 16 -19.03 2.82 -18.83
C GLY A 16 -18.03 2.57 -17.69
N ARG A 17 -16.78 2.24 -18.02
CA ARG A 17 -15.76 1.88 -17.03
C ARG A 17 -15.11 3.12 -16.43
N GLU A 18 -14.84 3.06 -15.13
CA GLU A 18 -14.10 4.08 -14.39
C GLU A 18 -12.78 3.52 -13.85
N VAL A 19 -11.87 4.42 -13.46
CA VAL A 19 -10.59 4.06 -12.86
C VAL A 19 -10.69 4.18 -11.34
N GLU A 20 -10.45 3.07 -10.64
CA GLU A 20 -10.26 3.06 -9.19
C GLU A 20 -8.78 3.39 -8.87
N TYR A 21 -8.55 4.51 -8.18
CA TYR A 21 -7.20 4.98 -7.85
C TYR A 21 -6.74 4.63 -6.43
N ARG A 22 -7.60 3.99 -5.61
CA ARG A 22 -7.31 3.70 -4.20
C ARG A 22 -6.04 2.87 -4.03
N GLN A 23 -5.77 1.98 -4.97
CA GLN A 23 -4.67 1.04 -4.99
C GLN A 23 -3.55 1.46 -5.96
N LEU A 24 -3.55 2.69 -6.48
CA LEU A 24 -2.46 3.18 -7.32
C LEU A 24 -1.18 3.39 -6.47
N PRO A 25 -0.08 2.67 -6.74
CA PRO A 25 1.15 2.80 -5.96
C PRO A 25 1.91 4.07 -6.35
N ARG A 26 2.65 4.62 -5.39
CA ARG A 26 3.50 5.81 -5.51
C ARG A 26 4.89 5.46 -5.01
N VAL A 27 5.91 5.63 -5.84
CA VAL A 27 7.30 5.27 -5.49
C VAL A 27 8.22 6.44 -5.81
N THR A 28 9.13 6.75 -4.89
CA THR A 28 10.22 7.71 -5.08
C THR A 28 11.55 6.99 -4.90
N PHE A 29 12.36 6.97 -5.95
CA PHE A 29 13.62 6.21 -6.03
C PHE A 29 14.81 6.96 -5.42
N THR A 30 14.65 7.40 -4.17
CA THR A 30 15.74 7.95 -3.35
C THR A 30 16.54 6.83 -2.68
N SER A 31 17.53 7.19 -1.85
CA SER A 31 18.32 6.25 -1.04
C SER A 31 18.24 6.59 0.45
N PRO A 32 17.38 5.92 1.26
CA PRO A 32 16.49 4.81 0.88
C PRO A 32 15.29 5.25 0.03
N ALA A 33 14.66 4.30 -0.66
CA ALA A 33 13.47 4.56 -1.46
C ALA A 33 12.24 4.75 -0.56
N LEU A 34 11.21 5.40 -1.10
CA LEU A 34 9.89 5.52 -0.49
C LEU A 34 8.87 4.84 -1.40
N GLY A 35 7.98 4.05 -0.81
CA GLY A 35 6.87 3.40 -1.50
C GLY A 35 5.61 3.52 -0.69
N ALA A 36 4.49 3.82 -1.34
CA ALA A 36 3.20 3.95 -0.69
C ALA A 36 2.06 3.48 -1.60
N VAL A 37 1.01 2.94 -1.01
CA VAL A 37 -0.23 2.58 -1.68
C VAL A 37 -1.38 2.72 -0.69
N GLY A 38 -2.56 3.12 -1.18
CA GLY A 38 -3.70 3.39 -0.30
C GLY A 38 -3.57 4.67 0.50
N MET A 39 -4.33 4.69 1.59
CA MET A 39 -4.54 5.83 2.48
C MET A 39 -3.45 5.94 3.54
N THR A 40 -3.09 7.16 3.87
CA THR A 40 -2.31 7.53 5.05
C THR A 40 -3.19 7.51 6.30
N ASP A 41 -2.55 7.51 7.47
CA ASP A 41 -3.26 7.69 8.75
C ASP A 41 -4.04 8.99 8.82
N LYS A 42 -3.49 10.07 8.27
CA LYS A 42 -4.18 11.36 8.16
C LYS A 42 -5.46 11.23 7.33
N GLU A 43 -5.37 10.67 6.12
CA GLU A 43 -6.53 10.51 5.23
C GLU A 43 -7.61 9.60 5.84
N VAL A 44 -7.22 8.52 6.54
CA VAL A 44 -8.16 7.63 7.23
C VAL A 44 -8.89 8.35 8.35
N ASN A 45 -8.18 9.13 9.16
CA ASN A 45 -8.79 9.92 10.23
C ASN A 45 -9.70 11.03 9.68
N GLU A 46 -9.29 11.71 8.60
CA GLU A 46 -10.11 12.74 7.92
C GLU A 46 -11.37 12.16 7.28
N ALA A 47 -11.32 10.90 6.84
CA ALA A 47 -12.48 10.15 6.35
C ALA A 47 -13.41 9.63 7.47
N GLY A 48 -13.09 9.90 8.74
CA GLY A 48 -13.88 9.44 9.89
C GLY A 48 -13.74 7.94 10.18
N ILE A 49 -12.75 7.27 9.58
CA ILE A 49 -12.45 5.86 9.82
C ILE A 49 -11.53 5.77 11.04
N ARG A 50 -11.86 4.90 12.00
CA ARG A 50 -10.98 4.69 13.17
C ARG A 50 -9.73 3.93 12.72
N CYS A 51 -8.57 4.58 12.71
CA CYS A 51 -7.35 3.91 12.30
C CYS A 51 -6.80 2.96 13.38
N GLU A 52 -6.56 1.72 13.00
CA GLU A 52 -5.57 0.86 13.63
C GLU A 52 -4.25 0.96 12.85
N CYS A 53 -3.48 1.99 13.17
CA CYS A 53 -2.22 2.31 12.50
C CYS A 53 -1.04 1.71 13.29
N ARG A 54 -0.10 1.08 12.59
CA ARG A 54 1.13 0.51 13.19
C ARG A 54 2.35 0.88 12.35
N VAL A 55 3.47 1.15 13.02
CA VAL A 55 4.76 1.43 12.40
C VAL A 55 5.77 0.42 12.93
N LEU A 56 6.47 -0.26 12.02
CA LEU A 56 7.56 -1.18 12.29
C LEU A 56 8.87 -0.57 11.78
N PRO A 57 9.75 -0.10 12.68
CA PRO A 57 11.10 0.30 12.32
C PRO A 57 11.89 -0.84 11.66
N LEU A 58 12.72 -0.55 10.65
CA LEU A 58 13.49 -1.59 9.95
C LEU A 58 14.59 -2.24 10.81
N GLU A 59 14.94 -1.68 11.97
CA GLU A 59 15.81 -2.35 12.95
C GLU A 59 15.23 -3.68 13.47
N TYR A 60 13.90 -3.87 13.39
CA TYR A 60 13.23 -5.12 13.75
C TYR A 60 13.06 -6.07 12.57
N VAL A 61 13.52 -5.70 11.36
CA VAL A 61 13.39 -6.52 10.16
C VAL A 61 14.71 -7.26 9.91
N PRO A 62 14.75 -8.61 10.03
CA PRO A 62 15.99 -9.38 9.92
C PRO A 62 16.74 -9.15 8.60
N ARG A 63 16.01 -8.99 7.50
CA ARG A 63 16.62 -8.72 6.18
C ARG A 63 17.38 -7.39 6.16
N ALA A 64 16.84 -6.34 6.79
CA ALA A 64 17.48 -5.04 6.89
C ALA A 64 18.75 -5.09 7.76
N LEU A 65 18.71 -5.85 8.86
CA LEU A 65 19.87 -6.11 9.72
C LEU A 65 21.01 -6.81 8.95
N VAL A 66 20.69 -7.89 8.24
CA VAL A 66 21.68 -8.65 7.44
C VAL A 66 22.25 -7.77 6.32
N ASN A 67 21.43 -6.93 5.69
CA ASN A 67 21.86 -5.98 4.67
C ASN A 67 22.67 -4.79 5.23
N ARG A 68 22.74 -4.62 6.56
CA ARG A 68 23.35 -3.47 7.25
C ARG A 68 22.76 -2.12 6.82
N ASP A 69 21.47 -2.10 6.47
CA ASP A 69 20.74 -0.87 6.15
C ASP A 69 19.35 -0.93 6.82
N THR A 70 19.28 -0.38 8.03
CA THR A 70 18.07 -0.34 8.87
C THR A 70 17.37 1.02 8.82
N ARG A 71 17.75 1.90 7.88
CA ARG A 71 17.15 3.23 7.76
C ARG A 71 15.73 3.11 7.20
N GLY A 72 14.75 3.56 7.98
CA GLY A 72 13.37 3.67 7.56
C GLY A 72 12.42 2.77 8.36
N PHE A 73 11.26 2.49 7.78
CA PHE A 73 10.16 1.81 8.46
C PHE A 73 9.17 1.22 7.46
N ILE A 74 8.29 0.34 7.96
CA ILE A 74 7.07 -0.10 7.29
C ILE A 74 5.89 0.35 8.15
N LYS A 75 4.91 1.01 7.56
CA LYS A 75 3.66 1.46 8.20
C LYS A 75 2.49 0.77 7.53
N ILE A 76 1.62 0.20 8.35
CA ILE A 76 0.33 -0.37 7.93
C ILE A 76 -0.77 0.49 8.55
N VAL A 77 -1.76 0.81 7.71
CA VAL A 77 -2.95 1.58 8.06
C VAL A 77 -4.14 0.65 7.85
N ALA A 78 -4.83 0.29 8.92
CA ALA A 78 -6.00 -0.57 8.87
C ALA A 78 -7.24 0.13 9.46
N ASP A 79 -8.42 -0.23 8.97
CA ASP A 79 -9.69 0.15 9.58
C ASP A 79 -9.95 -0.72 10.81
N ASN A 80 -9.99 -0.10 11.99
CA ASN A 80 -10.18 -0.80 13.28
C ASN A 80 -11.52 -1.54 13.38
N SER A 81 -12.53 -1.19 12.59
CA SER A 81 -13.83 -1.85 12.65
C SER A 81 -13.85 -3.18 11.87
N THR A 82 -13.09 -3.26 10.79
CA THR A 82 -13.09 -4.41 9.86
C THR A 82 -11.77 -5.19 9.87
N GLY A 83 -10.70 -4.62 10.42
CA GLY A 83 -9.34 -5.14 10.33
C GLY A 83 -8.73 -5.06 8.94
N ARG A 84 -9.44 -4.50 7.95
CA ARG A 84 -8.97 -4.40 6.55
C ARG A 84 -7.83 -3.41 6.44
N ILE A 85 -6.81 -3.79 5.71
CA ILE A 85 -5.68 -2.91 5.39
C ILE A 85 -6.14 -1.93 4.30
N VAL A 86 -6.05 -0.64 4.60
CA VAL A 86 -6.47 0.46 3.71
C VAL A 86 -5.28 1.28 3.21
N GLY A 87 -4.08 1.05 3.72
CA GLY A 87 -2.85 1.64 3.21
C GLY A 87 -1.59 1.03 3.76
N ILE A 88 -0.53 1.11 2.96
CA ILE A 88 0.82 0.68 3.31
C ILE A 88 1.79 1.79 2.88
N THR A 89 2.74 2.13 3.74
CA THR A 89 3.83 3.06 3.43
C THR A 89 5.14 2.47 3.92
N ALA A 90 6.17 2.48 3.10
CA ALA A 90 7.49 1.98 3.44
C ALA A 90 8.57 2.98 3.06
N VAL A 91 9.61 3.05 3.89
CA VAL A 91 10.88 3.71 3.59
C VAL A 91 11.96 2.67 3.81
N GLY A 92 12.73 2.37 2.77
CA GLY A 92 13.73 1.31 2.78
C GLY A 92 14.21 0.94 1.38
N LYS A 93 15.21 0.06 1.29
CA LYS A 93 15.74 -0.43 0.01
C LYS A 93 14.68 -1.09 -0.87
N GLU A 94 13.72 -1.78 -0.25
CA GLU A 94 12.69 -2.62 -0.90
C GLU A 94 11.31 -1.92 -0.91
N ALA A 95 11.25 -0.60 -0.70
CA ALA A 95 9.99 0.11 -0.53
C ALA A 95 9.08 0.06 -1.77
N GLY A 96 9.66 0.05 -2.98
CA GLY A 96 8.90 -0.10 -4.23
C GLY A 96 8.22 -1.47 -4.35
N ASP A 97 8.92 -2.54 -3.95
CA ASP A 97 8.39 -3.90 -3.97
C ASP A 97 7.29 -4.07 -2.91
N LEU A 98 7.45 -3.47 -1.73
CA LEU A 98 6.42 -3.44 -0.70
C LEU A 98 5.16 -2.68 -1.16
N ALA A 99 5.32 -1.56 -1.88
CA ALA A 99 4.19 -0.84 -2.46
C ALA A 99 3.46 -1.69 -3.51
N ALA A 100 4.20 -2.42 -4.35
CA ALA A 100 3.63 -3.34 -5.34
C ALA A 100 2.84 -4.49 -4.68
N ALA A 101 3.40 -5.13 -3.65
CA ALA A 101 2.69 -6.15 -2.87
C ALA A 101 1.43 -5.56 -2.21
N GLY A 102 1.52 -4.33 -1.70
CA GLY A 102 0.39 -3.62 -1.12
C GLY A 102 -0.77 -3.37 -2.08
N VAL A 103 -0.52 -3.21 -3.39
CA VAL A 103 -1.60 -3.13 -4.40
C VAL A 103 -2.51 -4.36 -4.32
N TYR A 104 -1.91 -5.56 -4.30
CA TYR A 104 -2.67 -6.81 -4.24
C TYR A 104 -3.38 -7.01 -2.90
N ILE A 105 -2.74 -6.63 -1.79
CA ILE A 105 -3.33 -6.69 -0.45
C ILE A 105 -4.59 -5.82 -0.38
N LEU A 106 -4.52 -4.58 -0.89
CA LEU A 106 -5.63 -3.64 -0.89
C LEU A 106 -6.75 -4.07 -1.85
N GLU A 107 -6.39 -4.52 -3.05
CA GLU A 107 -7.33 -5.03 -4.06
C GLU A 107 -8.13 -6.23 -3.53
N ALA A 108 -7.45 -7.19 -2.91
CA ALA A 108 -8.08 -8.36 -2.29
C ALA A 108 -8.82 -8.02 -0.99
N GLY A 109 -8.66 -6.80 -0.46
CA GLY A 109 -9.35 -6.37 0.75
C GLY A 109 -8.89 -7.11 2.01
N MET A 110 -7.64 -7.53 2.05
CA MET A 110 -7.14 -8.41 3.10
C MET A 110 -7.10 -7.69 4.46
N THR A 111 -7.31 -8.47 5.52
CA THR A 111 -7.13 -8.01 6.90
C THR A 111 -5.68 -8.16 7.36
N VAL A 112 -5.33 -7.43 8.43
CA VAL A 112 -4.03 -7.57 9.10
C VAL A 112 -3.77 -9.03 9.48
N GLU A 113 -4.77 -9.71 10.03
CA GLU A 113 -4.69 -11.12 10.43
C GLU A 113 -4.44 -12.03 9.23
N GLN A 114 -5.12 -11.82 8.11
CA GLN A 114 -4.90 -12.61 6.91
C GLN A 114 -3.47 -12.45 6.39
N VAL A 115 -2.96 -11.21 6.32
CA VAL A 115 -1.60 -10.95 5.85
C VAL A 115 -0.55 -11.53 6.81
N ALA A 116 -0.79 -11.46 8.12
CA ALA A 116 0.11 -12.03 9.12
C ALA A 116 0.21 -13.56 9.06
N ASN A 117 -0.82 -14.22 8.53
CA ASN A 117 -0.90 -15.68 8.39
C ASN A 117 -0.73 -16.16 6.94
N LEU A 118 -0.26 -15.29 6.02
CA LEU A 118 0.21 -15.71 4.71
C LEU A 118 1.57 -16.42 4.86
N TRP A 119 1.73 -17.54 4.15
CA TRP A 119 2.90 -18.41 4.21
C TRP A 119 3.92 -18.09 3.12
#